data_AF-A0A7S2SF08-F1
#
_entry.id   AF-A0A7S2SF08-F1
#
_cell.length_a   1.000
_cell.length_b   1.000
_cell.length_c   1.000
_cell.angle_alpha   90.00
_cell.angle_beta   90.00
_cell.angle_gamma   90.00
#
_symmetry.space_group_name_H-M   'P 1'
#
loop_
_entity.id
_entity.type
_entity.pdbx_description
1 polymer ?
#
loop_
_entity_poly.entity_id
_entity_poly.type
_entity_poly.pdbx_seq_one_letter_code
_entity_poly.pdbx_strand_id
1 'polypeptide(L)'
;RNLFAVDGGAYQARIIAPAINGIVVPSVAILFATLISNTVSTLRQRQLDIRTSLNQEAGELRTLSSIVDFFPINPLQDKCRTYLMQYSSRLIAESRPGVNLNSLEFRGSMDSEMNGLLNTLNAMVTMRPEDKENEAENVKHISPQPVLISESYAALSRLNADRSKRISALHSTFPMLHYIILSTLASSICLAFLIESNQELLIFLNAIQLRMLWTILIGTFTALAAVCYDLSDPFHGSYEISNALDQLYTIRDTLRAVDQTKPTKA
;
A
#
# COMPACT_ATOMS: atom_id res chain seq x y z
N ARG A 1 -51.77 13.83 -39.03
CA ARG A 1 -52.47 12.68 -38.39
C ARG A 1 -51.76 12.48 -37.05
N ASN A 2 -52.34 13.03 -35.98
CA ASN A 2 -51.71 13.10 -34.66
C ASN A 2 -51.93 11.75 -33.95
N LEU A 3 -50.85 10.96 -33.80
CA LEU A 3 -50.79 9.80 -32.93
C LEU A 3 -50.67 10.30 -31.49
N PHE A 4 -51.79 10.65 -30.88
CA PHE A 4 -51.85 10.72 -29.42
C PHE A 4 -51.63 9.30 -28.90
N ALA A 5 -50.68 9.10 -28.00
CA ALA A 5 -50.42 7.80 -27.37
C ALA A 5 -51.62 7.42 -26.49
N VAL A 6 -52.57 6.66 -27.06
CA VAL A 6 -53.82 6.23 -26.40
C VAL A 6 -53.58 5.28 -25.22
N ASP A 7 -52.35 4.76 -25.09
CA ASP A 7 -52.02 3.65 -24.18
C ASP A 7 -50.99 4.03 -23.10
N GLY A 8 -50.78 5.33 -22.84
CA GLY A 8 -49.84 5.80 -21.82
C GLY A 8 -48.38 5.36 -22.00
N GLY A 9 -48.00 4.88 -23.20
CA GLY A 9 -46.68 4.32 -23.49
C GLY A 9 -46.53 2.81 -23.25
N ALA A 10 -47.59 2.10 -22.84
CA ALA A 10 -47.55 0.66 -22.54
C ALA A 10 -47.11 -0.20 -23.74
N TYR A 11 -47.59 0.13 -24.95
CA TYR A 11 -47.13 -0.53 -26.17
C TYR A 11 -45.62 -0.38 -26.43
N GLN A 12 -45.05 0.81 -26.19
CA GLN A 12 -43.61 1.05 -26.36
C GLN A 12 -42.80 0.31 -25.29
N ALA A 13 -43.24 0.31 -24.04
CA ALA A 13 -42.63 -0.45 -22.96
C ALA A 13 -42.59 -1.96 -23.26
N ARG A 14 -43.68 -2.51 -23.80
CA ARG A 14 -43.81 -3.94 -24.12
C ARG A 14 -42.89 -4.40 -25.26
N ILE A 15 -42.53 -3.51 -26.18
CA ILE A 15 -41.57 -3.79 -27.26
C ILE A 15 -40.12 -3.70 -26.77
N ILE A 16 -39.84 -2.74 -25.89
CA ILE A 16 -38.46 -2.42 -25.47
C ILE A 16 -38.01 -3.30 -24.28
N ALA A 17 -38.92 -3.68 -23.37
CA ALA A 17 -38.59 -4.45 -22.17
C ALA A 17 -37.85 -5.77 -22.44
N PRO A 18 -38.21 -6.60 -23.44
CA PRO A 18 -37.47 -7.83 -23.74
C PRO A 18 -36.00 -7.58 -24.13
N ALA A 19 -35.71 -6.49 -24.85
CA ALA A 19 -34.34 -6.14 -25.22
C ALA A 19 -33.55 -5.61 -24.01
N ILE A 20 -34.18 -4.80 -23.16
CA ILE A 20 -33.55 -4.30 -21.92
C ILE A 20 -33.23 -5.47 -20.98
N ASN A 21 -34.20 -6.35 -20.73
CA ASN A 21 -34.06 -7.45 -19.78
C ASN A 21 -33.22 -8.61 -20.31
N GLY A 22 -33.31 -8.88 -21.61
CA GLY A 22 -32.61 -10.00 -22.22
C GLY A 22 -31.15 -9.69 -22.56
N ILE A 23 -30.81 -8.42 -22.80
CA ILE A 23 -29.48 -8.05 -23.33
C ILE A 23 -28.81 -7.02 -22.43
N VAL A 24 -29.46 -5.89 -22.18
CA VAL A 24 -28.81 -4.73 -21.51
C VAL A 24 -28.50 -5.04 -20.05
N VAL A 25 -29.48 -5.49 -19.27
CA VAL A 25 -29.30 -5.77 -17.83
C VAL A 25 -28.24 -6.86 -17.60
N PRO A 26 -28.27 -8.02 -18.29
CA PRO A 26 -27.20 -9.00 -18.17
C PRO A 26 -25.83 -8.45 -18.56
N SER A 27 -25.74 -7.66 -19.63
CA SER A 27 -24.45 -7.09 -20.07
C SER A 27 -23.87 -6.12 -19.03
N VAL A 28 -24.70 -5.26 -18.45
CA VAL A 28 -24.31 -4.33 -17.37
C VAL A 28 -23.89 -5.10 -16.12
N ALA A 29 -24.62 -6.16 -15.75
CA ALA A 29 -24.29 -7.00 -14.61
C ALA A 29 -22.95 -7.74 -14.78
N ILE A 30 -22.69 -8.30 -15.96
CA ILE A 30 -21.41 -8.97 -16.27
C ILE A 30 -20.26 -7.96 -16.24
N LEU A 31 -20.45 -6.77 -16.82
CA LEU A 31 -19.44 -5.71 -16.79
C LEU A 31 -19.14 -5.26 -15.35
N PHE A 32 -20.18 -5.04 -14.53
CA PHE A 32 -20.02 -4.71 -13.11
C PHE A 32 -19.26 -5.81 -12.37
N ALA A 33 -19.68 -7.07 -12.52
CA ALA A 33 -19.07 -8.22 -11.87
C ALA A 33 -17.58 -8.37 -12.25
N THR A 34 -17.25 -8.16 -13.51
CA THR A 34 -15.87 -8.23 -14.01
C THR A 34 -15.02 -7.10 -13.43
N LEU A 35 -15.51 -5.86 -13.48
CA LEU A 35 -14.78 -4.70 -12.97
C LEU A 35 -14.59 -4.78 -11.46
N ILE A 36 -15.63 -5.14 -10.70
CA ILE A 36 -15.52 -5.24 -9.23
C ILE A 36 -14.57 -6.38 -8.83
N SER A 37 -14.60 -7.52 -9.52
CA SER A 37 -13.67 -8.64 -9.29
C SER A 37 -12.23 -8.21 -9.53
N ASN A 38 -11.95 -7.57 -10.66
CA ASN A 38 -10.62 -7.02 -10.97
C ASN A 38 -10.19 -5.96 -9.95
N THR A 39 -11.13 -5.12 -9.49
CA THR A 39 -10.85 -4.10 -8.48
C THR A 39 -10.38 -4.73 -7.17
N VAL A 40 -11.17 -5.66 -6.64
CA VAL A 40 -10.86 -6.36 -5.38
C VAL A 40 -9.56 -7.15 -5.52
N SER A 41 -9.36 -7.86 -6.63
CA SER A 41 -8.15 -8.64 -6.86
C SER A 41 -6.89 -7.76 -6.90
N THR A 42 -6.92 -6.65 -7.65
CA THR A 42 -5.78 -5.74 -7.77
C THR A 42 -5.48 -5.03 -6.44
N LEU A 43 -6.50 -4.53 -5.74
CA LEU A 43 -6.29 -3.87 -4.44
C LEU A 43 -5.75 -4.84 -3.38
N ARG A 44 -6.24 -6.08 -3.36
CA ARG A 44 -5.72 -7.13 -2.47
C ARG A 44 -4.29 -7.51 -2.81
N GLN A 45 -3.97 -7.71 -4.09
CA GLN A 45 -2.59 -8.01 -4.52
C GLN A 45 -1.64 -6.89 -4.12
N ARG A 46 -2.05 -5.63 -4.33
CA ARG A 46 -1.31 -4.45 -3.90
C ARG A 46 -1.01 -4.46 -2.40
N GLN A 47 -1.99 -4.77 -1.55
CA GLN A 47 -1.75 -4.89 -0.11
C GLN A 47 -0.73 -5.99 0.22
N LEU A 48 -0.80 -7.14 -0.46
CA LEU A 48 0.18 -8.22 -0.29
C LEU A 48 1.59 -7.78 -0.72
N ASP A 49 1.70 -7.04 -1.83
CA ASP A 49 2.99 -6.54 -2.33
C ASP A 49 3.59 -5.51 -1.36
N ILE A 50 2.78 -4.60 -0.81
CA ILE A 50 3.20 -3.62 0.20
C ILE A 50 3.67 -4.35 1.47
N ARG A 51 2.88 -5.32 1.95
CA ARG A 51 3.23 -6.11 3.14
C ARG A 51 4.53 -6.87 2.94
N THR A 52 4.71 -7.48 1.78
CA THR A 52 5.92 -8.24 1.45
C THR A 52 7.13 -7.33 1.40
N SER A 53 7.01 -6.17 0.74
CA SER A 53 8.10 -5.18 0.64
C SER A 53 8.45 -4.63 2.04
N LEU A 54 7.47 -4.32 2.89
CA LEU A 54 7.72 -3.89 4.28
C LEU A 54 8.47 -4.94 5.10
N ASN A 55 8.12 -6.22 4.95
CA ASN A 55 8.82 -7.31 5.63
C ASN A 55 10.26 -7.45 5.11
N GLN A 56 10.48 -7.29 3.81
CA GLN A 56 11.81 -7.32 3.21
C GLN A 56 12.67 -6.14 3.68
N GLU A 57 12.12 -4.91 3.66
CA GLU A 57 12.77 -3.72 4.22
C GLU A 57 13.12 -3.91 5.71
N ALA A 58 12.21 -4.46 6.51
CA ALA A 58 12.46 -4.77 7.92
C ALA A 58 13.57 -5.84 8.10
N GLY A 59 13.63 -6.83 7.20
CA GLY A 59 14.67 -7.85 7.18
C GLY A 59 16.04 -7.25 6.89
N GLU A 60 16.16 -6.47 5.82
CA GLU A 60 17.41 -5.80 5.44
C GLU A 60 17.85 -4.78 6.50
N LEU A 61 16.92 -4.08 7.16
CA LEU A 61 17.27 -3.20 8.29
C LEU A 61 17.89 -3.95 9.47
N ARG A 62 17.38 -5.15 9.81
CA ARG A 62 17.98 -5.98 10.86
C ARG A 62 19.37 -6.47 10.44
N THR A 63 19.51 -6.93 9.20
CA THR A 63 20.80 -7.36 8.65
C THR A 63 21.81 -6.21 8.69
N LEU A 64 21.45 -5.03 8.19
CA LEU A 64 22.29 -3.84 8.24
C LEU A 64 22.64 -3.42 9.67
N SER A 65 21.67 -3.43 10.60
CA SER A 65 21.93 -3.16 12.01
C SER A 65 22.95 -4.12 12.59
N SER A 66 22.78 -5.42 12.34
CA SER A 66 23.71 -6.44 12.82
C SER A 66 25.11 -6.28 12.23
N ILE A 67 25.23 -5.92 10.95
CA ILE A 67 26.55 -5.71 10.32
C ILE A 67 27.22 -4.48 10.92
N VAL A 68 26.47 -3.39 11.11
CA VAL A 68 26.96 -2.16 11.73
C VAL A 68 27.43 -2.42 13.17
N ASP A 69 26.84 -3.38 13.89
CA ASP A 69 27.31 -3.79 15.23
C ASP A 69 28.75 -4.34 15.22
N PHE A 70 29.16 -5.00 14.13
CA PHE A 70 30.51 -5.53 13.97
C PHE A 70 31.52 -4.52 13.43
N PHE A 71 31.09 -3.30 13.09
CA PHE A 71 32.02 -2.26 12.70
C PHE A 71 32.87 -1.78 13.88
N PRO A 72 34.11 -1.33 13.61
CA PRO A 72 34.98 -0.75 14.62
C PRO A 72 34.29 0.44 15.31
N ILE A 73 34.43 0.55 16.62
CA ILE A 73 33.86 1.65 17.39
C ILE A 73 34.52 2.96 16.94
N ASN A 74 33.78 3.72 16.14
CA ASN A 74 34.21 4.98 15.57
C ASN A 74 32.98 5.89 15.38
N PRO A 75 33.16 7.21 15.22
CA PRO A 75 32.02 8.12 15.02
C PRO A 75 31.24 7.85 13.72
N LEU A 76 31.82 7.11 12.75
CA LEU A 76 31.13 6.73 11.52
C LEU A 76 30.12 5.58 11.76
N GLN A 77 30.40 4.65 12.67
CA GLN A 77 29.47 3.60 13.09
C GLN A 77 28.20 4.23 13.68
N ASP A 78 28.36 5.27 14.50
CA ASP A 78 27.24 6.00 15.11
C ASP A 78 26.41 6.76 14.09
N LYS A 79 27.07 7.35 13.08
CA LYS A 79 26.38 7.93 11.92
C LYS A 79 25.58 6.87 11.16
N CYS A 80 26.14 5.68 10.92
CA CYS A 80 25.41 4.59 10.28
C CYS A 80 24.15 4.19 11.08
N ARG A 81 24.27 4.03 12.40
CA ARG A 81 23.11 3.75 13.27
C ARG A 81 22.06 4.84 13.20
N THR A 82 22.50 6.10 13.21
CA THR A 82 21.62 7.26 13.12
C THR A 82 20.80 7.23 11.83
N TYR A 83 21.44 6.95 10.68
CA TYR A 83 20.73 6.83 9.41
C TYR A 83 19.75 5.65 9.38
N LEU A 84 20.11 4.49 9.94
CA LEU A 84 19.18 3.35 10.06
C LEU A 84 17.98 3.67 10.96
N MET A 85 18.20 4.40 12.05
CA MET A 85 17.14 4.86 12.95
C MET A 85 16.23 5.90 12.26
N GLN A 86 16.80 6.86 11.55
CA GLN A 86 16.04 7.86 10.80
C GLN A 86 15.21 7.19 9.70
N TYR A 87 15.81 6.25 8.97
CA TYR A 87 15.11 5.48 7.94
C TYR A 87 13.97 4.65 8.51
N SER A 88 14.19 3.89 9.60
CA SER A 88 13.11 3.13 10.26
C SER A 88 11.99 4.03 10.78
N SER A 89 12.33 5.21 11.31
CA SER A 89 11.34 6.21 11.74
C SER A 89 10.54 6.77 10.57
N ARG A 90 11.20 7.02 9.44
CA ARG A 90 10.55 7.43 8.19
C ARG A 90 9.63 6.34 7.70
N LEU A 91 10.11 5.10 7.59
CA LEU A 91 9.32 3.94 7.16
C LEU A 91 8.02 3.80 7.96
N ILE A 92 8.10 3.93 9.29
CA ILE A 92 6.93 3.94 10.18
C ILE A 92 5.98 5.11 9.87
N ALA A 93 6.52 6.31 9.63
CA ALA A 93 5.72 7.50 9.34
C ALA A 93 5.04 7.42 7.97
N GLU A 94 5.70 6.83 6.98
CA GLU A 94 5.17 6.60 5.62
C GLU A 94 4.08 5.52 5.60
N SER A 95 4.08 4.62 6.57
CA SER A 95 3.12 3.52 6.69
C SER A 95 1.98 3.81 7.66
N ARG A 96 1.51 5.07 7.67
CA ARG A 96 0.33 5.50 8.43
C ARG A 96 -0.85 5.78 7.49
N PRO A 97 -2.09 5.68 8.00
CA PRO A 97 -3.27 6.11 7.24
C PRO A 97 -3.15 7.58 6.82
N GLY A 98 -3.60 7.90 5.60
CA GLY A 98 -3.70 9.28 5.12
C GLY A 98 -2.37 9.97 4.77
N VAL A 99 -1.28 9.22 4.62
CA VAL A 99 0.00 9.76 4.16
C VAL A 99 -0.11 10.25 2.71
N ASN A 100 0.37 11.47 2.44
CA ASN A 100 0.39 12.03 1.09
C ASN A 100 1.45 11.33 0.24
N LEU A 101 1.01 10.42 -0.65
CA LEU A 101 1.88 9.62 -1.50
C LEU A 101 2.78 10.46 -2.41
N ASN A 102 2.29 11.59 -2.92
CA ASN A 102 3.08 12.47 -3.79
C ASN A 102 4.28 13.09 -3.05
N SER A 103 4.19 13.22 -1.72
CA SER A 103 5.31 13.68 -0.91
C SER A 103 6.38 12.61 -0.67
N LEU A 104 6.04 11.31 -0.83
CA LEU A 104 6.95 10.19 -0.64
C LEU A 104 7.97 10.08 -1.78
N GLU A 105 7.52 10.32 -3.01
CA GLU A 105 8.36 10.31 -4.21
C GLU A 105 9.44 11.40 -4.13
N PHE A 106 9.04 12.63 -3.79
CA PHE A 106 9.98 13.75 -3.63
C PHE A 106 10.95 13.55 -2.46
N ARG A 107 10.52 12.94 -1.36
CA ARG A 107 11.37 12.66 -0.19
C ARG A 107 12.37 11.52 -0.42
N GLY A 108 12.25 10.77 -1.51
CA GLY A 108 13.26 9.82 -1.98
C GLY A 108 14.47 10.44 -2.71
N SER A 109 14.53 11.77 -2.80
CA SER A 109 15.58 12.54 -3.48
C SER A 109 16.98 12.42 -2.85
N MET A 110 17.97 13.09 -3.47
CA MET A 110 19.41 13.09 -3.18
C MET A 110 19.80 13.16 -1.69
N ASP A 111 18.97 13.77 -0.83
CA ASP A 111 19.17 13.85 0.62
C ASP A 111 18.43 12.73 1.39
N SER A 112 18.59 11.48 0.97
CA SER A 112 18.05 10.32 1.68
C SER A 112 18.99 9.81 2.76
N GLU A 113 18.45 9.23 3.83
CA GLU A 113 19.21 8.54 4.88
C GLU A 113 20.07 7.42 4.29
N MET A 114 19.61 6.81 3.19
CA MET A 114 20.31 5.75 2.47
C MET A 114 21.57 6.27 1.78
N ASN A 115 21.50 7.47 1.18
CA ASN A 115 22.68 8.14 0.63
C ASN A 115 23.63 8.58 1.76
N GLY A 116 23.09 9.04 2.89
CA GLY A 116 23.87 9.32 4.10
C GLY A 116 24.64 8.09 4.60
N LEU A 117 23.98 6.94 4.64
CA LEU A 117 24.59 5.65 5.01
C LEU A 117 25.66 5.24 4.00
N LEU A 118 25.37 5.34 2.70
CA LEU A 118 26.31 5.03 1.62
C LEU A 118 27.58 5.89 1.71
N ASN A 119 27.42 7.20 1.90
CA ASN A 119 28.53 8.13 2.06
C ASN A 119 29.38 7.81 3.30
N THR A 120 28.72 7.37 4.37
CA THR A 120 29.41 6.96 5.61
C THR A 120 30.18 5.66 5.41
N LEU A 121 29.63 4.68 4.68
CA LEU A 121 30.34 3.46 4.28
C LEU A 121 31.55 3.77 3.41
N ASN A 122 31.40 4.64 2.40
CA ASN A 122 32.50 5.09 1.55
C ASN A 122 33.62 5.73 2.38
N ALA A 123 33.27 6.58 3.36
CA ALA A 123 34.24 7.20 4.26
C ALA A 123 34.99 6.17 5.13
N MET A 124 34.34 5.07 5.55
CA MET A 124 35.02 4.00 6.28
C MET A 124 36.03 3.23 5.42
N VAL A 125 35.77 3.11 4.12
CA VAL A 125 36.69 2.46 3.17
C VAL A 125 37.88 3.36 2.85
N THR A 126 37.66 4.66 2.71
CA THR A 126 38.69 5.63 2.32
C THR A 126 39.53 6.15 3.47
N MET A 127 39.10 5.98 4.73
CA MET A 127 39.92 6.26 5.91
C MET A 127 41.18 5.37 5.91
N ARG A 128 42.29 5.95 5.44
CA ARG A 128 43.61 5.32 5.43
C ARG A 128 44.26 5.51 6.82
N PRO A 129 45.05 4.54 7.33
CA PRO A 129 45.76 4.68 8.61
C PRO A 129 46.77 5.85 8.68
N GLU A 130 47.08 6.48 7.55
CA GLU A 130 48.22 7.41 7.38
C GLU A 130 47.87 8.88 7.68
N ASP A 131 46.60 9.25 7.83
CA ASP A 131 46.19 10.67 7.98
C ASP A 131 46.25 11.21 9.42
N LYS A 132 46.81 10.46 10.38
CA LYS A 132 46.89 10.88 11.80
C LYS A 132 48.21 10.52 12.47
N GLU A 133 49.33 11.09 12.01
CA GLU A 133 50.59 11.08 12.77
C GLU A 133 50.56 11.98 14.03
N ASN A 134 49.49 12.76 14.28
CA ASN A 134 49.48 13.78 15.35
C ASN A 134 48.47 13.56 16.49
N GLU A 135 47.76 12.43 16.59
CA GLU A 135 46.94 12.13 17.78
C GLU A 135 47.33 10.76 18.37
N ALA A 136 48.04 10.85 19.48
CA ALA A 136 48.64 9.76 20.22
C ALA A 136 47.65 8.67 20.65
N GLU A 137 48.19 7.45 20.64
CA GLU A 137 47.90 6.30 21.50
C GLU A 137 46.44 5.85 21.71
N ASN A 138 46.22 4.60 21.29
CA ASN A 138 45.36 3.61 21.93
C ASN A 138 43.95 3.35 21.39
N VAL A 139 43.70 3.61 20.11
CA VAL A 139 42.63 2.91 19.38
C VAL A 139 43.25 2.30 18.12
N LYS A 140 43.47 0.98 18.12
CA LYS A 140 43.69 0.24 16.86
C LYS A 140 42.44 0.49 16.02
N HIS A 141 42.51 1.44 15.09
CA HIS A 141 41.52 1.62 14.04
C HIS A 141 41.66 0.44 13.08
N ILE A 142 41.07 -0.69 13.48
CA ILE A 142 40.90 -1.85 12.63
C ILE A 142 39.94 -1.40 11.53
N SER A 143 40.34 -1.40 10.26
CA SER A 143 39.38 -1.18 9.17
C SER A 143 38.33 -2.31 9.20
N PRO A 144 37.05 -2.04 8.89
CA PRO A 144 36.04 -3.09 8.86
C PRO A 144 36.46 -4.19 7.86
N GLN A 145 36.16 -5.45 8.17
CA GLN A 145 36.50 -6.55 7.26
C GLN A 145 35.87 -6.30 5.88
N PRO A 146 36.60 -6.49 4.77
CA PRO A 146 36.09 -6.22 3.42
C PRO A 146 34.76 -6.90 3.11
N VAL A 147 34.56 -8.11 3.67
CA VAL A 147 33.32 -8.89 3.52
C VAL A 147 32.11 -8.18 4.15
N LEU A 148 32.29 -7.56 5.32
CA LEU A 148 31.21 -6.82 6.00
C LEU A 148 30.83 -5.55 5.22
N ILE A 149 31.82 -4.89 4.63
CA ILE A 149 31.59 -3.71 3.80
C ILE A 149 30.84 -4.09 2.52
N SER A 150 31.28 -5.14 1.81
CA SER A 150 30.59 -5.61 0.61
C SER A 150 29.16 -6.03 0.90
N GLU A 151 28.93 -6.74 2.01
CA GLU A 151 27.57 -7.14 2.40
C GLU A 151 26.72 -5.93 2.80
N SER A 152 27.32 -4.89 3.42
CA SER A 152 26.61 -3.64 3.72
C SER A 152 26.13 -2.93 2.46
N TYR A 153 26.97 -2.85 1.42
CA TYR A 153 26.56 -2.29 0.13
C TYR A 153 25.45 -3.13 -0.53
N ALA A 154 25.56 -4.46 -0.47
CA ALA A 154 24.56 -5.36 -1.02
C ALA A 154 23.21 -5.21 -0.30
N ALA A 155 23.20 -5.23 1.03
CA ALA A 155 22.01 -5.04 1.85
C ALA A 155 21.39 -3.64 1.64
N LEU A 156 22.20 -2.59 1.52
CA LEU A 156 21.71 -1.24 1.22
C LEU A 156 21.09 -1.14 -0.17
N SER A 157 21.67 -1.82 -1.17
CA SER A 157 21.10 -1.90 -2.52
C SER A 157 19.76 -2.63 -2.53
N ARG A 158 19.65 -3.77 -1.82
CA ARG A 158 18.39 -4.52 -1.66
C ARG A 158 17.32 -3.68 -0.95
N LEU A 159 17.69 -3.02 0.14
CA LEU A 159 16.80 -2.09 0.85
C LEU A 159 16.26 -0.99 -0.08
N ASN A 160 17.09 -0.47 -0.99
CA ASN A 160 16.65 0.55 -1.95
C ASN A 160 15.67 -0.01 -2.99
N ALA A 161 15.95 -1.22 -3.47
CA ALA A 161 15.07 -1.91 -4.40
C ALA A 161 13.70 -2.19 -3.75
N ASP A 162 13.68 -2.64 -2.50
CA ASP A 162 12.45 -2.99 -1.79
C ASP A 162 11.63 -1.73 -1.43
N ARG A 163 12.29 -0.64 -1.02
CA ARG A 163 11.64 0.68 -0.91
C ARG A 163 10.97 1.10 -2.21
N SER A 164 11.67 0.94 -3.33
CA SER A 164 11.17 1.34 -4.65
C SER A 164 9.94 0.51 -5.05
N LYS A 165 9.96 -0.81 -4.77
CA LYS A 165 8.79 -1.69 -4.95
C LYS A 165 7.61 -1.25 -4.07
N ARG A 166 7.85 -0.96 -2.79
CA ARG A 166 6.80 -0.48 -1.86
C ARG A 166 6.15 0.80 -2.36
N ILE A 167 6.95 1.81 -2.71
CA ILE A 167 6.43 3.09 -3.23
C ILE A 167 5.64 2.86 -4.51
N SER A 168 6.16 2.06 -5.45
CA SER A 168 5.44 1.73 -6.68
C SER A 168 4.09 1.05 -6.40
N ALA A 169 4.05 0.10 -5.47
CA ALA A 169 2.83 -0.58 -5.05
C ALA A 169 1.83 0.39 -4.39
N LEU A 170 2.30 1.33 -3.57
CA LEU A 170 1.44 2.36 -2.95
C LEU A 170 0.76 3.26 -4.01
N HIS A 171 1.43 3.54 -5.13
CA HIS A 171 0.86 4.31 -6.23
C HIS A 171 -0.06 3.51 -7.15
N SER A 172 -0.04 2.17 -7.08
CA SER A 172 -0.86 1.27 -7.90
C SER A 172 -2.33 1.27 -7.43
N THR A 173 -3.00 2.41 -7.53
CA THR A 173 -4.39 2.61 -7.08
C THR A 173 -5.30 2.94 -8.27
N PHE A 174 -6.60 2.67 -8.15
CA PHE A 174 -7.55 3.10 -9.16
C PHE A 174 -7.87 4.60 -9.02
N PRO A 175 -7.97 5.34 -10.14
CA PRO A 175 -8.41 6.73 -10.11
C PRO A 175 -9.88 6.84 -9.70
N MET A 176 -10.28 8.01 -9.19
CA MET A 176 -11.66 8.28 -8.75
C MET A 176 -12.73 7.93 -9.81
N LEU A 177 -12.41 8.16 -11.09
CA LEU A 177 -13.29 7.85 -12.23
C LEU A 177 -13.72 6.38 -12.24
N HIS A 178 -12.83 5.46 -11.87
CA HIS A 178 -13.13 4.02 -11.82
C HIS A 178 -14.26 3.70 -10.84
N TYR A 179 -14.21 4.29 -9.64
CA TYR A 179 -15.25 4.11 -8.62
C TYR A 179 -16.58 4.76 -9.01
N ILE A 180 -16.54 5.88 -9.75
CA ILE A 180 -17.73 6.50 -10.32
C ILE A 180 -18.40 5.56 -11.33
N ILE A 181 -17.62 4.90 -12.20
CA ILE A 181 -18.13 3.92 -13.17
C ILE A 181 -18.78 2.74 -12.44
N LEU A 182 -18.12 2.18 -11.43
CA LEU A 182 -18.67 1.08 -10.62
C LEU A 182 -20.00 1.48 -9.94
N SER A 183 -20.05 2.68 -9.34
CA SER A 183 -21.26 3.20 -8.70
C SER A 183 -22.40 3.40 -9.70
N THR A 184 -22.08 3.88 -10.90
CA THR A 184 -23.06 4.08 -11.98
C THR A 184 -23.63 2.76 -12.47
N LEU A 185 -22.78 1.75 -12.66
CA LEU A 185 -23.20 0.39 -13.05
C LEU A 185 -24.08 -0.24 -11.96
N ALA A 186 -23.69 -0.18 -10.69
CA ALA A 186 -24.49 -0.68 -9.57
C ALA A 186 -25.86 0.02 -9.50
N SER A 187 -25.88 1.35 -9.64
CA SER A 187 -27.11 2.15 -9.65
C SER A 187 -28.02 1.78 -10.82
N SER A 188 -27.44 1.51 -12.01
CA SER A 188 -28.18 1.05 -13.18
C SER A 188 -28.85 -0.31 -12.94
N ILE A 189 -28.15 -1.25 -12.29
CA ILE A 189 -28.71 -2.56 -11.92
C ILE A 189 -29.86 -2.40 -10.90
N CYS A 190 -29.68 -1.55 -9.89
CA CYS A 190 -30.75 -1.24 -8.93
C CYS A 190 -31.98 -0.64 -9.62
N LEU A 191 -31.77 0.32 -10.51
CA LEU A 191 -32.85 0.98 -11.24
C LEU A 191 -33.57 0.02 -12.18
N ALA A 192 -32.83 -0.86 -12.86
CA ALA A 192 -33.42 -1.93 -13.66
C ALA A 192 -34.27 -2.87 -12.81
N PHE A 193 -33.78 -3.29 -11.64
CA PHE A 193 -34.57 -4.09 -10.71
C PHE A 193 -35.86 -3.39 -10.31
N LEU A 194 -35.82 -2.09 -9.99
CA LEU A 194 -37.00 -1.31 -9.62
C LEU A 194 -38.02 -1.22 -10.77
N ILE A 195 -37.57 -0.94 -11.99
CA ILE A 195 -38.43 -0.88 -13.17
C ILE A 195 -39.10 -2.22 -13.42
N GLU A 196 -38.32 -3.31 -13.38
CA GLU A 196 -38.83 -4.66 -13.61
C GLU A 196 -39.81 -5.07 -12.52
N SER A 197 -39.49 -4.76 -11.26
CA SER A 197 -40.34 -5.06 -10.10
C SER A 197 -41.70 -4.38 -10.13
N ASN A 198 -41.84 -3.30 -10.92
CA ASN A 198 -43.07 -2.52 -11.06
C ASN A 198 -43.95 -2.98 -12.25
N GLN A 199 -43.56 -4.03 -12.98
CA GLN A 199 -44.37 -4.56 -14.09
C GLN A 199 -45.50 -5.45 -13.59
N GLU A 200 -46.68 -5.34 -14.21
CA GLU A 200 -47.86 -6.19 -13.94
C GLU A 200 -47.58 -7.69 -14.13
N LEU A 201 -46.53 -8.07 -14.86
CA LEU A 201 -46.15 -9.48 -15.03
C LEU A 201 -45.64 -10.15 -13.73
N LEU A 202 -45.21 -9.38 -12.73
CA LEU A 202 -44.72 -9.91 -11.45
C LEU A 202 -45.81 -10.14 -10.40
N ILE A 203 -47.10 -10.10 -10.77
CA ILE A 203 -48.24 -10.48 -9.90
C ILE A 203 -48.02 -11.86 -9.24
N PHE A 204 -47.20 -12.73 -9.84
CA PHE A 204 -46.87 -14.06 -9.32
C PHE A 204 -45.85 -14.09 -8.18
N LEU A 205 -45.02 -13.05 -7.99
CA LEU A 205 -44.08 -12.98 -6.87
C LEU A 205 -44.74 -12.30 -5.67
N ASN A 206 -44.68 -12.95 -4.51
CA ASN A 206 -45.18 -12.37 -3.26
C ASN A 206 -44.32 -11.15 -2.88
N ALA A 207 -44.94 -10.08 -2.38
CA ALA A 207 -44.27 -8.86 -1.91
C ALA A 207 -43.08 -9.14 -0.97
N ILE A 208 -43.15 -10.21 -0.16
CA ILE A 208 -42.06 -10.63 0.72
C ILE A 208 -40.82 -11.09 -0.09
N GLN A 209 -41.02 -11.88 -1.14
CA GLN A 209 -39.92 -12.36 -1.99
C GLN A 209 -39.21 -11.21 -2.68
N LEU A 210 -39.98 -10.24 -3.19
CA LEU A 210 -39.42 -9.05 -3.84
C LEU A 210 -38.59 -8.19 -2.87
N ARG A 211 -39.07 -8.01 -1.63
CA ARG A 211 -38.32 -7.32 -0.56
C ARG A 211 -37.01 -8.05 -0.24
N MET A 212 -37.05 -9.38 -0.12
CA MET A 212 -35.84 -10.16 0.13
C MET A 212 -34.82 -10.01 -1.00
N LEU A 213 -35.25 -10.10 -2.27
CA LEU A 213 -34.37 -9.90 -3.43
C LEU A 213 -33.74 -8.50 -3.44
N TRP A 214 -34.53 -7.47 -3.14
CA TRP A 214 -34.02 -6.10 -3.00
C TRP A 214 -32.98 -5.96 -1.89
N THR A 215 -33.27 -6.52 -0.71
CA THR A 215 -32.35 -6.48 0.43
C THR A 215 -31.04 -7.22 0.11
N ILE A 216 -31.10 -8.37 -0.56
CA ILE A 216 -29.90 -9.11 -0.99
C ILE A 216 -29.10 -8.28 -1.99
N LEU A 217 -29.77 -7.63 -2.96
CA LEU A 217 -29.12 -6.81 -3.97
C LEU A 217 -28.36 -5.64 -3.35
N ILE A 218 -29.06 -4.82 -2.55
CA ILE A 218 -28.46 -3.66 -1.87
C ILE A 218 -27.38 -4.12 -0.89
N GLY A 219 -27.65 -5.14 -0.09
CA GLY A 219 -26.68 -5.69 0.86
C GLY A 219 -25.38 -6.14 0.17
N THR A 220 -25.49 -6.76 -1.00
CA THR A 220 -24.32 -7.18 -1.80
C THR A 220 -23.53 -5.97 -2.29
N PHE A 221 -24.18 -4.94 -2.83
CA PHE A 221 -23.48 -3.73 -3.27
C PHE A 221 -22.85 -2.95 -2.12
N THR A 222 -23.52 -2.86 -0.97
CA THR A 222 -22.95 -2.24 0.23
C THR A 222 -21.75 -3.01 0.75
N ALA A 223 -21.82 -4.35 0.80
CA ALA A 223 -20.69 -5.18 1.21
C ALA A 223 -19.49 -5.03 0.26
N LEU A 224 -19.72 -5.04 -1.05
CA LEU A 224 -18.66 -4.81 -2.04
C LEU A 224 -18.06 -3.41 -1.93
N ALA A 225 -18.89 -2.38 -1.73
CA ALA A 225 -18.41 -1.01 -1.52
C ALA A 225 -17.55 -0.91 -0.25
N ALA A 226 -17.97 -1.55 0.84
CA ALA A 226 -17.18 -1.61 2.08
C ALA A 226 -15.83 -2.30 1.86
N VAL A 227 -15.81 -3.44 1.16
CA VAL A 227 -14.55 -4.14 0.82
C VAL A 227 -13.65 -3.26 -0.05
N CYS A 228 -14.19 -2.60 -1.08
CA CYS A 228 -13.38 -1.70 -1.91
C CYS A 228 -12.84 -0.49 -1.14
N TYR A 229 -13.63 0.07 -0.23
CA TYR A 229 -13.21 1.17 0.63
C TYR A 229 -12.09 0.73 1.58
N ASP A 230 -12.27 -0.39 2.27
CA ASP A 230 -11.29 -0.97 3.19
C ASP A 230 -9.97 -1.31 2.44
N LEU A 231 -10.05 -1.96 1.28
CA LEU A 231 -8.87 -2.28 0.48
C LEU A 231 -8.20 -1.06 -0.18
N SER A 232 -8.86 0.10 -0.21
CA SER A 232 -8.34 1.31 -0.87
C SER A 232 -7.19 1.97 -0.09
N ASP A 233 -7.17 1.84 1.24
CA ASP A 233 -6.06 2.26 2.10
C ASP A 233 -5.39 1.02 2.73
N PRO A 234 -4.10 0.75 2.44
CA PRO A 234 -3.40 -0.43 2.97
C PRO A 234 -3.14 -0.38 4.49
N PHE A 235 -3.28 0.79 5.14
CA PHE A 235 -2.94 0.99 6.55
C PHE A 235 -4.16 1.23 7.44
N HIS A 236 -5.38 1.09 6.91
CA HIS A 236 -6.63 1.28 7.63
C HIS A 236 -7.58 0.10 7.42
N GLY A 237 -8.58 -0.01 8.30
CA GLY A 237 -9.69 -0.94 8.17
C GLY A 237 -9.37 -2.38 8.56
N SER A 238 -10.19 -3.33 8.11
CA SER A 238 -10.12 -4.74 8.51
C SER A 238 -8.99 -5.49 7.82
N TYR A 239 -8.52 -4.98 6.67
CA TYR A 239 -7.44 -5.56 5.88
C TYR A 239 -6.09 -4.86 6.08
N GLU A 240 -5.96 -4.09 7.17
CA GLU A 240 -4.75 -3.31 7.46
C GLU A 240 -3.49 -4.19 7.60
N ILE A 241 -2.34 -3.60 7.26
CA ILE A 241 -1.02 -4.24 7.35
C ILE A 241 -0.34 -3.87 8.69
N SER A 242 -1.01 -4.12 9.83
CA SER A 242 -0.51 -3.75 11.17
C SER A 242 0.69 -4.57 11.63
N ASN A 243 0.64 -5.90 11.48
CA ASN A 243 1.73 -6.79 11.94
C ASN A 243 3.11 -6.47 11.32
N ALA A 244 3.15 -5.97 10.08
CA ALA A 244 4.42 -5.62 9.45
C ALA A 244 5.01 -4.31 10.00
N LEU A 245 4.18 -3.48 10.64
CA LEU A 245 4.60 -2.22 11.25
C LEU A 245 5.17 -2.43 12.65
N ASP A 246 4.61 -3.33 13.45
CA ASP A 246 5.03 -3.60 14.83
C ASP A 246 6.52 -3.99 14.93
N GLN A 247 7.00 -4.77 13.97
CA GLN A 247 8.42 -5.10 13.90
C GLN A 247 9.32 -3.88 13.63
N LEU A 248 8.85 -2.87 12.89
CA LEU A 248 9.64 -1.67 12.62
C LEU A 248 9.79 -0.83 13.87
N TYR A 249 8.75 -0.76 14.70
CA TYR A 249 8.84 -0.15 16.04
C TYR A 249 9.90 -0.85 16.88
N THR A 250 9.88 -2.19 16.90
CA THR A 250 10.89 -2.98 17.63
C THR A 250 12.31 -2.70 17.12
N ILE A 251 12.53 -2.71 15.80
CA ILE A 251 13.84 -2.42 15.19
C ILE A 251 14.32 -1.01 15.58
N ARG A 252 13.46 -0.01 15.45
CA ARG A 252 13.81 1.38 15.82
C ARG A 252 14.16 1.49 17.30
N ASP A 253 13.41 0.85 18.17
CA ASP A 253 13.62 0.92 19.61
C ASP A 253 14.91 0.18 20.02
N THR A 254 15.25 -0.93 19.35
CA THR A 254 16.57 -1.57 19.51
C THR A 254 17.72 -0.68 19.06
N LEU A 255 17.58 0.01 17.91
CA LEU A 255 18.58 0.95 17.41
C LEU A 255 18.78 2.14 18.38
N ARG A 256 17.70 2.62 19.01
CA ARG A 256 17.74 3.67 20.03
C ARG A 256 18.40 3.22 21.33
N ALA A 257 18.11 2.02 21.79
CA ALA A 257 18.66 1.49 23.04
C ALA A 257 20.20 1.35 22.97
N VAL A 258 20.74 0.95 21.81
CA VAL A 258 22.18 0.85 21.60
C VAL A 258 22.85 2.24 21.61
N ASP A 259 22.15 3.28 21.17
CA ASP A 259 22.66 4.66 21.20
C ASP A 259 22.71 5.21 22.65
N GLN A 260 21.70 4.89 23.46
CA GLN A 260 21.57 5.36 24.85
C GLN A 260 22.46 4.64 25.87
N THR A 261 22.92 3.41 25.57
CA THR A 261 23.75 2.61 26.48
C THR A 261 25.24 2.99 26.45
N LYS A 262 25.64 3.97 25.63
CA LYS A 262 27.01 4.49 25.63
C LYS A 262 27.21 5.44 26.83
N PRO A 263 28.24 5.21 27.68
CA PRO A 263 28.53 6.13 28.78
C PRO A 263 28.86 7.50 28.20
N THR A 264 28.09 8.52 28.61
CA THR A 264 28.43 9.92 28.37
C THR A 264 29.81 10.14 29.00
N LYS A 265 30.82 10.39 28.17
CA LYS A 265 32.16 10.75 28.68
C LYS A 265 31.98 11.98 29.58
N ALA A 266 32.21 11.78 30.88
CA ALA A 266 32.35 12.84 31.87
C ALA A 266 33.69 13.56 31.69
#